data_AF-A0A9X9A6F0-F1
#
_entry.id   AF-A0A9X9A6F0-F1
#
_cell.length_a   1.000
_cell.length_b   1.000
_cell.length_c   1.000
_cell.angle_alpha   90.00
_cell.angle_beta   90.00
_cell.angle_gamma   90.00
#
_symmetry.space_group_name_H-M   'P 1'
#
loop_
_entity.id
_entity.type
_entity.pdbx_description
1 polymer ?
#
loop_
_entity_poly.entity_id
_entity_poly.type
_entity_poly.pdbx_seq_one_letter_code
_entity_poly.pdbx_strand_id
1 'polypeptide(L)'
;LPTLQMFRMMVLYIKEEQGKHYVEVAYGKGLSSSYILCIHLFKNISIHFFHHLKTIFVFLLSNLFILEFVFNMEGIIQFLFNKAFVSPPAAFIILVMIILPFYAIFQIVSFMMNR
;
A
#
# COMPACT_ATOMS: atom_id res chain seq x y z
N LEU A 1 -6.76 13.39 -3.26
CA LEU A 1 -8.01 12.62 -3.46
C LEU A 1 -7.91 11.19 -2.93
N PRO A 2 -7.00 10.31 -3.42
CA PRO A 2 -6.90 8.92 -2.94
C PRO A 2 -6.50 8.81 -1.46
N THR A 3 -5.66 9.72 -0.95
CA THR A 3 -5.29 9.79 0.47
C THR A 3 -6.48 10.12 1.38
N LEU A 4 -7.35 11.05 0.96
CA LEU A 4 -8.56 11.40 1.70
C LEU A 4 -9.57 10.24 1.70
N GLN A 5 -9.69 9.54 0.57
CA GLN A 5 -10.54 8.35 0.47
C GLN A 5 -10.01 7.22 1.35
N MET A 6 -8.70 6.97 1.35
CA MET A 6 -8.04 6.03 2.26
C MET A 6 -8.29 6.38 3.73
N PHE A 7 -8.18 7.67 4.09
CA PHE A 7 -8.47 8.12 5.46
C PHE A 7 -9.93 7.85 5.86
N ARG A 8 -10.89 8.17 4.97
CA ARG A 8 -12.31 7.84 5.20
C ARG A 8 -12.52 6.33 5.38
N MET A 9 -11.88 5.51 4.54
CA MET A 9 -11.94 4.06 4.64
C MET A 9 -11.36 3.56 5.97
N MET A 10 -10.24 4.12 6.42
CA MET A 10 -9.64 3.78 7.71
C MET A 10 -10.58 4.10 8.88
N VAL A 11 -11.22 5.27 8.88
CA VAL A 11 -12.19 5.64 9.92
C VAL A 11 -13.38 4.66 9.93
N LEU A 12 -13.85 4.22 8.77
CA LEU A 12 -14.90 3.21 8.66
C LEU A 12 -14.45 1.88 9.28
N TYR A 13 -13.27 1.38 8.90
CA TYR A 13 -12.73 0.14 9.46
C TYR A 13 -12.50 0.21 10.96
N ILE A 14 -12.07 1.36 11.49
CA ILE A 14 -11.97 1.57 12.95
C ILE A 14 -13.34 1.40 13.60
N LYS A 15 -14.40 2.02 13.07
CA LYS A 15 -15.74 1.92 13.64
C LYS A 15 -16.30 0.49 13.59
N GLU A 16 -16.08 -0.22 12.49
CA GLU A 16 -16.48 -1.62 12.35
C GLU A 16 -15.72 -2.52 13.34
N GLU A 17 -14.42 -2.30 13.49
CA GLU A 17 -13.57 -3.07 14.40
C GLU A 17 -13.92 -2.83 15.87
N GLN A 18 -14.30 -1.59 16.23
CA GLN A 18 -14.76 -1.22 17.57
C GLN A 18 -16.01 -2.00 18.02
N GLY A 19 -16.86 -2.43 17.09
CA GLY A 19 -18.11 -3.14 17.38
C GLY A 19 -17.94 -4.63 17.68
N LYS A 20 -16.71 -5.16 17.69
CA LYS A 20 -16.46 -6.60 17.92
C LYS A 20 -16.39 -6.93 19.41
N HIS A 21 -16.94 -8.09 19.79
CA HIS A 21 -16.99 -8.56 21.19
C HIS A 21 -15.64 -8.55 21.93
N TYR A 22 -14.51 -8.79 21.26
CA TYR A 22 -13.20 -8.76 21.93
C TYR A 22 -12.85 -7.35 22.44
N VAL A 23 -13.35 -6.30 21.79
CA VAL A 23 -13.17 -4.91 22.18
C VAL A 23 -14.02 -4.61 23.42
N GLU A 24 -15.25 -5.12 23.47
CA GLU A 24 -16.13 -5.01 24.65
C GLU A 24 -15.49 -5.68 25.88
N VAL A 25 -14.88 -6.86 25.70
CA VAL A 25 -14.13 -7.54 26.76
C VAL A 25 -12.90 -6.73 27.17
N ALA A 26 -12.19 -6.08 26.25
CA ALA A 26 -11.06 -5.20 26.55
C ALA A 26 -11.48 -4.00 27.41
N TYR A 27 -12.63 -3.40 27.11
CA TYR A 27 -13.23 -2.36 27.96
C TYR A 27 -13.67 -2.91 29.33
N GLY A 28 -14.28 -4.09 29.38
CA GLY A 28 -14.65 -4.77 30.63
C GLY A 28 -13.46 -5.11 31.54
N LYS A 29 -12.25 -5.22 30.96
CA LYS A 29 -10.98 -5.38 31.70
C LYS A 29 -10.40 -4.05 32.22
N GLY A 30 -11.04 -2.92 31.95
CA GLY A 30 -10.57 -1.59 32.37
C GLY A 30 -9.44 -1.02 31.52
N LEU A 31 -9.20 -1.55 30.31
CA LEU A 31 -8.19 -0.99 29.40
C LEU A 31 -8.65 0.37 28.86
N SER A 32 -7.72 1.33 28.77
CA SER A 32 -8.05 2.67 28.27
C SER A 32 -8.37 2.64 26.77
N SER A 33 -9.30 3.49 26.34
CA SER A 33 -9.72 3.56 24.92
C SER A 33 -8.53 3.81 23.98
N SER A 34 -7.58 4.65 24.39
CA SER A 34 -6.36 4.92 23.61
C SER A 34 -5.44 3.70 23.50
N TYR A 35 -5.30 2.89 24.57
CA TYR A 35 -4.54 1.64 24.52
C TYR A 35 -5.19 0.64 23.57
N ILE A 36 -6.51 0.46 23.67
CA ILE A 36 -7.28 -0.45 22.82
C ILE A 36 -7.17 -0.01 21.34
N LEU A 37 -7.26 1.29 21.07
CA LEU A 37 -7.11 1.84 19.72
C LEU A 37 -5.72 1.55 19.13
N CYS A 38 -4.65 1.93 19.84
CA CYS A 38 -3.28 1.84 19.31
C CYS A 38 -2.77 0.40 19.23
N ILE A 39 -3.07 -0.46 20.20
CA ILE A 39 -2.49 -1.81 20.28
C ILE A 39 -3.36 -2.84 19.55
N HIS A 40 -4.68 -2.81 19.77
CA HIS A 40 -5.57 -3.85 19.27
C HIS A 40 -6.19 -3.48 17.93
N LEU A 41 -6.82 -2.30 17.83
CA LEU A 41 -7.51 -1.93 16.59
C LEU A 41 -6.54 -1.58 15.46
N PHE A 42 -5.51 -0.77 15.74
CA PHE A 42 -4.57 -0.38 14.71
C PHE A 42 -3.84 -1.58 14.09
N LYS A 43 -3.48 -2.57 14.92
CA LYS A 43 -2.90 -3.84 14.44
C LYS A 43 -3.85 -4.58 13.49
N ASN A 44 -5.13 -4.74 13.86
CA ASN A 44 -6.09 -5.46 13.01
C ASN A 44 -6.40 -4.70 11.71
N ILE A 45 -6.51 -3.38 11.76
CA ILE A 45 -6.86 -2.54 10.60
C ILE A 45 -5.66 -2.36 9.66
N SER A 46 -4.43 -2.54 10.15
CA SER A 46 -3.22 -2.46 9.34
C SER A 46 -3.25 -3.42 8.14
N ILE A 47 -3.90 -4.59 8.25
CA ILE A 47 -4.19 -5.49 7.13
C ILE A 47 -4.92 -4.76 6.00
N HIS A 48 -6.02 -4.10 6.31
CA HIS A 48 -6.83 -3.39 5.33
C HIS A 48 -6.07 -2.20 4.74
N PHE A 49 -5.30 -1.49 5.56
CA PHE A 49 -4.43 -0.40 5.12
C PHE A 49 -3.40 -0.87 4.10
N PHE A 50 -2.72 -1.98 4.38
CA PHE A 50 -1.70 -2.54 3.50
C PHE A 50 -2.25 -2.98 2.15
N HIS A 51 -3.44 -3.60 2.14
CA HIS A 51 -4.11 -3.94 0.90
C HIS A 51 -4.41 -2.70 0.05
N HIS A 52 -4.91 -1.64 0.68
CA HIS A 52 -5.23 -0.41 -0.03
C HIS A 52 -3.95 0.30 -0.54
N LEU A 53 -2.87 0.27 0.25
CA LEU A 53 -1.56 0.76 -0.17
C LEU A 53 -1.03 0.00 -1.40
N LYS A 54 -1.16 -1.34 -1.42
CA LYS A 54 -0.80 -2.17 -2.59
C LYS A 54 -1.59 -1.75 -3.83
N THR A 55 -2.90 -1.49 -3.70
CA THR A 55 -3.73 -1.01 -4.83
C THR A 55 -3.27 0.35 -5.33
N ILE A 56 -3.03 1.31 -4.43
CA ILE A 56 -2.52 2.64 -4.78
C ILE A 56 -1.17 2.52 -5.50
N PHE A 57 -0.30 1.64 -5.01
CA PHE A 57 1.01 1.42 -5.62
C PHE A 57 0.91 0.88 -7.05
N VAL A 58 0.08 -0.13 -7.29
CA VAL A 58 -0.16 -0.65 -8.65
C VAL A 58 -0.76 0.43 -9.54
N PHE A 59 -1.70 1.22 -9.02
CA PHE A 59 -2.27 2.36 -9.75
C PHE A 59 -1.20 3.40 -10.14
N LEU A 60 -0.28 3.73 -9.22
CA LEU A 60 0.83 4.64 -9.52
C LEU A 60 1.75 4.06 -10.60
N LEU A 61 2.07 2.76 -10.53
CA LEU A 61 2.89 2.09 -11.52
C LEU A 61 2.23 2.09 -12.91
N SER A 62 0.92 1.83 -12.97
CA SER A 62 0.16 1.90 -14.22
C SER A 62 0.09 3.31 -14.82
N ASN A 63 0.10 4.35 -13.97
CA ASN A 63 0.07 5.75 -14.39
C ASN A 63 1.45 6.41 -14.41
N LEU A 64 2.53 5.62 -14.32
CA LEU A 64 3.90 6.14 -14.23
C LEU A 64 4.25 7.06 -15.41
N PHE A 65 3.82 6.71 -16.63
CA PHE A 65 4.02 7.54 -17.82
C PHE A 65 3.38 8.93 -17.69
N ILE A 66 2.12 8.97 -17.22
CA ILE A 66 1.39 10.23 -17.03
C ILE A 66 2.07 11.07 -15.95
N LEU A 67 2.52 10.43 -14.87
CA LEU A 67 3.25 11.10 -13.80
C LEU A 67 4.56 11.72 -14.31
N GLU A 68 5.37 10.96 -15.05
CA GLU A 68 6.62 11.45 -15.64
C GLU A 68 6.38 12.70 -16.50
N PHE A 69 5.34 12.65 -17.35
CA PHE A 69 4.96 13.78 -18.20
C PHE A 69 4.49 15.01 -17.41
N VAL A 70 3.57 14.83 -16.47
CA VAL A 70 2.99 15.94 -15.67
C VAL A 70 4.04 16.61 -14.80
N PHE A 71 4.98 15.83 -14.24
CA PHE A 71 6.07 16.36 -13.42
C PHE A 71 7.30 16.79 -14.24
N ASN A 72 7.25 16.67 -15.57
CA ASN A 72 8.36 16.96 -16.48
C ASN A 72 9.68 16.31 -16.02
N MET A 73 9.61 15.04 -15.61
CA MET A 73 10.75 14.26 -15.12
C MET A 73 11.18 13.25 -16.17
N GLU A 74 12.49 13.18 -16.45
CA GLU A 74 13.08 12.12 -17.27
C GLU A 74 13.12 10.80 -16.48
N GLY A 75 12.01 10.08 -16.49
CA GLY A 75 11.86 8.85 -15.75
C GLY A 75 12.18 7.60 -16.56
N ILE A 76 11.68 6.48 -16.03
CA ILE A 76 12.01 5.15 -16.54
C ILE A 76 11.26 4.90 -17.87
N ILE A 77 10.05 5.42 -18.02
CA ILE A 77 9.30 5.27 -19.27
C ILE A 77 10.00 6.04 -20.39
N GLN A 78 10.44 7.27 -20.14
CA GLN A 78 11.21 8.04 -21.12
C GLN A 78 12.56 7.37 -21.46
N PHE A 79 13.23 6.77 -20.48
CA PHE A 79 14.43 5.95 -20.70
C PHE A 79 14.16 4.71 -21.57
N LEU A 80 13.04 4.01 -21.33
CA LEU A 80 12.58 2.88 -22.15
C LEU A 80 12.30 3.32 -23.60
N PHE A 81 11.63 4.45 -23.81
CA PHE A 81 11.37 4.99 -25.14
C PHE A 81 12.65 5.37 -25.90
N ASN A 82 13.60 6.02 -25.22
CA ASN A 82 14.81 6.54 -25.86
C ASN A 82 15.88 5.47 -26.13
N LYS A 83 16.06 4.49 -25.22
CA LYS A 83 17.16 3.52 -25.31
C LYS A 83 16.72 2.07 -25.50
N ALA A 84 15.56 1.69 -24.98
CA ALA A 84 15.16 0.28 -24.95
C ALA A 84 14.40 -0.18 -26.20
N PHE A 85 13.83 0.75 -27.00
CA PHE A 85 13.33 0.41 -28.35
C PHE A 85 14.41 -0.13 -29.28
N VAL A 86 15.69 0.19 -29.01
CA VAL A 86 16.83 -0.27 -29.81
C VAL A 86 17.15 -1.76 -29.55
N SER A 87 16.76 -2.30 -28.38
CA SER A 87 16.97 -3.72 -28.06
C SER A 87 15.87 -4.28 -27.15
N PRO A 88 14.94 -5.09 -27.69
CA PRO A 88 13.87 -5.73 -26.90
C PRO A 88 14.32 -6.47 -25.62
N PRO A 89 15.50 -7.14 -25.59
CA PRO A 89 15.99 -7.79 -24.36
C PRO A 89 16.28 -6.79 -23.23
N ALA A 90 16.79 -5.59 -23.54
CA ALA A 90 17.10 -4.59 -22.53
C ALA A 90 15.83 -4.04 -21.88
N ALA A 91 14.76 -3.83 -22.65
CA ALA A 91 13.46 -3.40 -22.13
C ALA A 91 12.90 -4.39 -21.11
N PHE A 92 13.00 -5.70 -21.40
CA PHE A 92 12.54 -6.75 -20.51
C PHE A 92 13.29 -6.76 -19.17
N ILE A 93 14.62 -6.63 -19.20
CA ILE A 93 15.46 -6.62 -17.99
C ILE A 93 15.10 -5.44 -17.09
N ILE A 94 14.91 -4.24 -17.66
CA ILE A 94 14.55 -3.03 -16.91
C ILE A 94 13.19 -3.20 -16.24
N LEU A 95 12.19 -3.74 -16.97
CA LEU A 95 10.86 -3.99 -16.42
C LEU A 95 10.90 -4.96 -15.25
N VAL A 96 11.67 -6.05 -15.38
CA VAL A 96 11.85 -7.04 -14.31
C VAL A 96 12.54 -6.41 -13.09
N MET A 97 13.57 -5.58 -13.29
CA MET A 97 14.26 -4.88 -12.19
C MET A 97 13.35 -3.92 -11.44
N ILE A 98 12.30 -3.39 -12.06
CA ILE A 98 11.33 -2.53 -11.38
C ILE A 98 10.32 -3.39 -10.63
N ILE A 99 9.66 -4.34 -11.30
CA ILE A 99 8.54 -5.08 -10.72
C ILE A 99 9.00 -5.99 -9.57
N LEU A 100 10.14 -6.66 -9.72
CA LEU A 100 10.62 -7.69 -8.80
C LEU A 100 10.90 -7.18 -7.37
N PRO A 101 11.65 -6.08 -7.14
CA PRO A 101 11.90 -5.59 -5.78
C PRO A 101 10.61 -5.13 -5.10
N PHE A 102 9.70 -4.47 -5.82
CA PHE A 102 8.43 -4.06 -5.23
C PHE A 102 7.56 -5.27 -4.87
N TYR A 103 7.50 -6.28 -5.74
CA TYR A 103 6.82 -7.54 -5.43
C TYR A 103 7.40 -8.21 -4.18
N ALA A 104 8.73 -8.29 -4.07
CA ALA A 104 9.40 -8.87 -2.91
C ALA A 104 9.09 -8.10 -1.62
N ILE A 105 9.14 -6.77 -1.65
CA ILE A 105 8.81 -5.93 -0.48
C ILE A 105 7.37 -6.18 -0.03
N PHE A 106 6.40 -6.17 -0.96
CA PHE A 106 5.00 -6.44 -0.60
C PHE A 106 4.83 -7.85 -0.04
N GLN A 107 5.54 -8.84 -0.56
CA GLN A 107 5.45 -10.21 -0.06
C GLN A 107 6.01 -10.35 1.35
N ILE A 108 7.15 -9.71 1.65
CA ILE A 108 7.78 -9.72 2.97
C ILE A 108 6.86 -9.05 4.00
N VAL A 109 6.32 -7.88 3.68
CA VAL A 109 5.40 -7.16 4.58
C VAL A 109 4.12 -7.96 4.80
N SER A 110 3.57 -8.57 3.75
CA SER A 110 2.40 -9.45 3.88
C SER A 110 2.69 -10.63 4.79
N PHE A 111 3.87 -11.24 4.69
CA PHE A 111 4.26 -12.34 5.56
C PHE A 111 4.43 -11.90 7.02
N MET A 112 5.00 -10.72 7.26
CA MET A 112 5.11 -10.15 8.61
C MET A 112 3.76 -9.84 9.24
N MET A 113 2.78 -9.41 8.45
CA MET A 113 1.44 -9.07 8.93
C MET A 113 0.54 -10.27 9.17
N ASN A 114 0.76 -11.37 8.45
CA ASN A 114 -0.01 -12.61 8.63
C ASN A 114 0.50 -13.46 9.82
N ARG A 115 1.43 -12.93 10.63
CA ARG A 115 2.04 -13.54 11.82
C ARG A 115 1.69 -12.75 13.08
#